data_AF-A0A7S3DUL8-F1
#
_entry.id   AF-A0A7S3DUL8-F1
#
_cell.length_a   1.000
_cell.length_b   1.000
_cell.length_c   1.000
_cell.angle_alpha   90.00
_cell.angle_beta   90.00
_cell.angle_gamma   90.00
#
_symmetry.space_group_name_H-M   'P 1'
#
loop_
_entity.id
_entity.type
_entity.pdbx_description
1 polymer ?
#
loop_
_entity_poly.entity_id
_entity_poly.type
_entity_poly.pdbx_seq_one_letter_code
_entity_poly.pdbx_strand_id
1 'polypeptide(L)'
;MMMPSFRSTLILAMLALLLDTTQAFLAPTATVVGKASWVRLYQSTVTAESPPPPTKPFVADAVLDMTDDNFSQIIFDHPDQTLPPLVLVDFYAPWCGPCRLIEPIVQQLARAARPEELTVCRYNTDGLGSLAPFKMQLAMEGCVVRALPALVLLRADPTTTGPEPSLTVLEHWTGLHSREVIEEGMAPHLAAWRRDQGASDNQNKNNKGFLHMTSEPEDDYMLSHLNC
;
A
#
# COMPACT_ATOMS: atom_id res chain seq x y z
N MET A 1 33.56 -54.81 84.98
CA MET A 1 32.38 -54.84 84.08
C MET A 1 31.89 -53.41 83.99
N MET A 2 31.64 -52.76 82.87
CA MET A 2 31.72 -53.06 81.45
C MET A 2 31.78 -51.66 80.80
N MET A 3 32.57 -51.50 79.73
CA MET A 3 32.81 -50.23 79.04
C MET A 3 31.50 -49.56 78.56
N PRO A 4 31.39 -48.21 78.59
CA PRO A 4 30.36 -47.51 77.83
C PRO A 4 30.72 -47.54 76.34
N SER A 5 29.78 -48.02 75.55
CA SER A 5 29.89 -48.32 74.14
C SER A 5 29.95 -47.06 73.28
N PHE A 6 31.02 -47.02 72.49
CA PHE A 6 31.20 -46.36 71.20
C PHE A 6 29.96 -46.46 70.28
N ARG A 7 28.90 -45.65 70.45
CA ARG A 7 27.79 -45.61 69.48
C ARG A 7 27.14 -44.24 69.19
N SER A 8 27.61 -43.13 69.75
CA SER A 8 26.83 -41.87 69.68
C SER A 8 27.54 -40.63 69.13
N THR A 9 28.71 -40.77 68.49
CA THR A 9 29.42 -39.62 67.87
C THR A 9 29.62 -39.74 66.35
N LEU A 10 29.25 -40.87 65.73
CA LEU A 10 29.41 -41.08 64.30
C LEU A 10 28.19 -40.69 63.45
N ILE A 11 27.02 -40.46 64.06
CA ILE A 11 25.79 -40.13 63.32
C ILE A 11 25.67 -38.62 63.04
N LEU A 12 26.31 -37.76 63.83
CA LEU A 12 26.27 -36.31 63.60
C LEU A 12 27.31 -35.79 62.59
N ALA A 13 28.32 -36.59 62.23
CA ALA A 13 29.31 -36.21 61.21
C ALA A 13 28.91 -36.61 59.76
N MET A 14 27.91 -37.48 59.58
CA MET A 14 27.41 -37.85 58.24
C MET A 14 26.29 -36.93 57.71
N LEU A 15 25.69 -36.09 58.54
CA LEU A 15 24.63 -35.15 58.13
C LEU A 15 25.15 -33.76 57.69
N ALA A 16 26.43 -33.46 57.91
CA ALA A 16 27.05 -32.19 57.49
C ALA A 16 27.80 -32.26 56.13
N LEU A 17 27.69 -33.37 55.39
CA LEU A 17 28.28 -33.55 54.06
C LEU A 17 27.24 -33.60 52.93
N LEU A 18 25.97 -33.31 53.20
CA LEU A 18 24.88 -33.32 52.20
C LEU A 18 24.27 -31.95 51.91
N LEU A 19 24.89 -30.87 52.39
CA LEU A 19 24.37 -29.50 52.25
C LEU A 19 25.38 -28.50 51.68
N ASP A 20 26.29 -28.96 50.81
CA ASP A 20 27.15 -28.04 50.05
C ASP A 20 27.53 -28.54 48.65
N THR A 21 26.52 -28.86 47.84
CA THR A 21 26.71 -29.05 46.39
C THR A 21 25.61 -28.43 45.53
N THR A 22 24.73 -27.60 46.10
CA THR A 22 23.78 -26.77 45.33
C THR A 22 24.42 -25.45 44.92
N GLN A 23 25.56 -25.50 44.21
CA GLN A 23 26.00 -24.34 43.43
C GLN A 23 26.97 -24.71 42.30
N ALA A 24 26.68 -25.77 41.55
CA ALA A 24 27.18 -25.89 40.19
C ALA A 24 26.03 -25.58 39.24
N PHE A 25 25.82 -24.27 39.08
CA PHE A 25 25.10 -23.70 37.95
C PHE A 25 25.49 -24.43 36.67
N LEU A 26 24.48 -24.75 35.89
CA LEU A 26 24.58 -24.97 34.45
C LEU A 26 25.46 -23.88 33.84
N ALA A 27 26.71 -24.21 33.55
CA ALA A 27 27.50 -23.48 32.59
C ALA A 27 27.86 -24.47 31.49
N PRO A 28 27.24 -24.39 30.29
CA PRO A 28 27.71 -25.15 29.16
C PRO A 28 29.19 -24.83 28.95
N THR A 29 29.99 -25.88 28.76
CA THR A 29 31.36 -25.79 28.24
C THR A 29 31.29 -25.32 26.78
N ALA A 30 30.99 -24.03 26.60
CA ALA A 30 31.15 -23.34 25.33
C ALA A 30 32.41 -22.47 25.46
N THR A 31 33.56 -23.11 25.29
CA THR A 31 34.77 -22.43 24.88
C THR A 31 34.52 -21.88 23.47
N VAL A 32 33.90 -20.70 23.38
CA VAL A 32 33.97 -19.83 22.21
C VAL A 32 34.68 -18.57 22.64
N VAL A 33 36.00 -18.71 22.80
CA VAL A 33 36.89 -17.57 22.74
C VAL A 33 36.82 -17.02 21.32
N GLY A 34 36.41 -15.75 21.20
CA GLY A 34 36.52 -14.98 19.97
C GLY A 34 35.27 -14.93 19.11
N LYS A 35 34.28 -14.11 19.50
CA LYS A 35 33.25 -13.52 18.60
C LYS A 35 32.38 -12.42 19.24
N ALA A 36 32.75 -11.89 20.41
CA ALA A 36 31.95 -10.88 21.12
C ALA A 36 32.24 -9.41 20.71
N SER A 37 33.20 -9.17 19.82
CA SER A 37 33.57 -7.80 19.40
C SER A 37 32.57 -7.24 18.36
N TRP A 38 32.16 -8.04 17.38
CA TRP A 38 31.26 -7.57 16.33
C TRP A 38 29.80 -7.44 16.78
N VAL A 39 29.31 -8.32 17.66
CA VAL A 39 27.91 -8.25 18.14
C VAL A 39 27.67 -7.01 18.99
N ARG A 40 28.66 -6.60 19.81
CA ARG A 40 28.56 -5.42 20.67
C ARG A 40 28.70 -4.11 19.88
N LEU A 41 29.54 -4.10 18.84
CA LEU A 41 29.62 -3.00 17.88
C LEU A 41 28.33 -2.89 17.06
N TYR A 42 27.80 -4.01 16.58
CA TYR A 42 26.55 -4.06 15.82
C TYR A 42 25.35 -3.60 16.67
N GLN A 43 25.24 -4.05 17.91
CA GLN A 43 24.16 -3.63 18.81
C GLN A 43 24.28 -2.15 19.23
N SER A 44 25.49 -1.60 19.33
CA SER A 44 25.69 -0.17 19.62
C SER A 44 25.33 0.76 18.46
N THR A 45 25.34 0.25 17.22
CA THR A 45 24.95 1.01 16.03
C THR A 45 23.45 0.91 15.71
N VAL A 46 22.72 -0.02 16.32
CA VAL A 46 21.28 -0.22 16.07
C VAL A 46 20.41 0.67 16.96
N THR A 47 20.97 1.24 18.05
CA THR A 47 20.24 2.13 18.97
C THR A 47 20.27 3.62 18.60
N ALA A 48 20.99 3.99 17.54
CA ALA A 48 20.87 5.32 16.94
C ALA A 48 20.11 5.16 15.63
N GLU A 49 18.86 5.60 15.61
CA GLU A 49 18.06 5.69 14.39
C GLU A 49 18.83 6.54 13.37
N SER A 50 19.44 5.88 12.38
CA SER A 50 20.34 6.55 11.45
C SER A 50 19.54 7.53 10.61
N PRO A 51 19.98 8.79 10.43
CA PRO A 51 19.31 9.71 9.52
C PRO A 51 19.27 9.09 8.11
N PRO A 52 18.17 9.26 7.36
CA PRO A 52 18.05 8.67 6.03
C PRO A 52 19.22 9.13 5.15
N PRO A 53 19.86 8.23 4.39
CA PRO A 53 20.98 8.60 3.52
C PRO A 53 20.51 9.66 2.52
N PRO A 54 21.34 10.65 2.14
CA PRO A 54 20.92 11.71 1.22
C PRO A 54 20.40 11.11 -0.09
N THR A 55 19.16 11.43 -0.43
CA THR A 55 18.44 10.80 -1.53
C THR A 55 18.40 11.72 -2.73
N LYS A 56 18.74 11.21 -3.92
CA LYS A 56 18.44 11.93 -5.17
C LYS A 56 16.91 12.08 -5.27
N PRO A 57 16.38 13.28 -5.54
CA PRO A 57 14.94 13.48 -5.64
C PRO A 57 14.35 12.71 -6.83
N PHE A 58 13.13 12.19 -6.66
CA PHE A 58 12.33 11.61 -7.73
C PHE A 58 11.96 12.72 -8.73
N VAL A 59 11.97 12.42 -10.03
CA VAL A 59 11.70 13.42 -11.09
C VAL A 59 10.19 13.52 -11.35
N ALA A 60 9.64 14.73 -11.40
CA ALA A 60 8.19 15.00 -11.32
C ALA A 60 7.53 15.44 -12.65
N ASP A 61 7.70 14.68 -13.73
CA ASP A 61 7.21 15.14 -15.06
C ASP A 61 5.90 14.51 -15.54
N ALA A 62 5.43 13.40 -14.96
CA ALA A 62 4.18 12.73 -15.38
C ALA A 62 3.44 11.95 -14.28
N VAL A 63 4.05 11.80 -13.10
CA VAL A 63 3.49 11.01 -11.99
C VAL A 63 3.02 11.98 -10.92
N LEU A 64 1.77 11.85 -10.48
CA LEU A 64 1.20 12.71 -9.43
C LEU A 64 1.66 12.29 -8.05
N ASP A 65 1.95 13.25 -7.18
CA ASP A 65 2.25 12.98 -5.77
C ASP A 65 0.93 12.83 -4.99
N MET A 66 0.67 11.62 -4.51
CA MET A 66 -0.48 11.27 -3.70
C MET A 66 -0.10 11.21 -2.21
N THR A 67 -0.98 11.74 -1.39
CA THR A 67 -0.87 11.87 0.07
C THR A 67 -2.21 11.52 0.70
N ASP A 68 -2.23 11.38 2.02
CA ASP A 68 -3.48 11.14 2.75
C ASP A 68 -4.47 12.33 2.66
N ASP A 69 -3.99 13.53 2.35
CA ASP A 69 -4.83 14.74 2.25
C ASP A 69 -5.52 14.87 0.87
N ASN A 70 -4.97 14.25 -0.18
CA ASN A 70 -5.44 14.45 -1.56
C ASN A 70 -5.86 13.17 -2.29
N PHE A 71 -5.64 11.97 -1.75
CA PHE A 71 -5.96 10.73 -2.46
C PHE A 71 -7.44 10.65 -2.85
N SER A 72 -8.35 11.08 -1.97
CA SER A 72 -9.79 11.05 -2.25
C SER A 72 -10.16 11.90 -3.47
N GLN A 73 -9.53 13.07 -3.60
CA GLN A 73 -9.75 13.93 -4.78
C GLN A 73 -9.20 13.27 -6.04
N ILE A 74 -7.98 12.72 -5.97
CA ILE A 74 -7.32 12.07 -7.11
C ILE A 74 -8.09 10.85 -7.61
N ILE A 75 -8.73 10.09 -6.71
CA ILE A 75 -9.38 8.82 -7.03
C ILE A 75 -10.87 9.01 -7.38
N PHE A 76 -11.56 9.94 -6.73
CA PHE A 76 -13.03 10.03 -6.79
C PHE A 76 -13.56 11.31 -7.46
N ASP A 77 -12.80 12.40 -7.51
CA ASP A 77 -13.28 13.70 -8.00
C ASP A 77 -13.14 13.81 -9.54
N HIS A 78 -14.03 13.11 -10.25
CA HIS A 78 -14.08 13.09 -11.72
C HIS A 78 -15.48 13.45 -12.27
N PRO A 79 -16.01 14.67 -11.98
CA PRO A 79 -17.40 15.03 -12.26
C PRO A 79 -17.75 15.09 -13.75
N ASP A 80 -16.77 15.39 -14.61
CA ASP A 80 -16.97 15.48 -16.05
C ASP A 80 -16.87 14.12 -16.77
N GLN A 81 -16.62 13.03 -16.03
CA GLN A 81 -16.42 11.70 -16.59
C GLN A 81 -17.53 10.75 -16.17
N THR A 82 -18.11 10.06 -17.16
CA THR A 82 -19.11 9.03 -16.92
C THR A 82 -18.53 7.78 -16.25
N LEU A 83 -17.21 7.58 -16.34
CA LEU A 83 -16.47 6.52 -15.66
C LEU A 83 -15.08 7.06 -15.26
N PRO A 84 -14.71 7.06 -13.96
CA PRO A 84 -13.38 7.48 -13.50
C PRO A 84 -12.23 6.68 -14.13
N PRO A 85 -11.04 7.28 -14.33
CA PRO A 85 -9.86 6.55 -14.79
C PRO A 85 -9.45 5.48 -13.76
N LEU A 86 -8.73 4.45 -14.21
CA LEU A 86 -8.01 3.57 -13.30
C LEU A 86 -6.87 4.34 -12.63
N VAL A 87 -6.47 3.95 -11.43
CA VAL A 87 -5.37 4.63 -10.71
C VAL A 87 -4.28 3.62 -10.38
N LEU A 88 -3.07 3.83 -10.93
CA LEU A 88 -1.88 3.05 -10.58
C LEU A 88 -1.07 3.83 -9.54
N VAL A 89 -0.87 3.26 -8.36
CA VAL A 89 -0.12 3.91 -7.27
C VAL A 89 1.20 3.20 -7.03
N ASP A 90 2.30 3.95 -7.15
CA ASP A 90 3.66 3.54 -6.77
C ASP A 90 3.96 3.88 -5.32
N PHE A 91 3.92 2.85 -4.46
CA PHE A 91 4.33 2.95 -3.06
C PHE A 91 5.84 2.89 -2.97
N TYR A 92 6.43 3.98 -2.47
CA TYR A 92 7.87 4.14 -2.40
C TYR A 92 8.30 4.81 -1.09
N ALA A 93 9.62 4.81 -0.86
CA ALA A 93 10.26 5.68 0.12
C ALA A 93 11.51 6.30 -0.51
N PRO A 94 11.92 7.52 -0.15
CA PRO A 94 13.03 8.21 -0.79
C PRO A 94 14.36 7.46 -0.60
N TRP A 95 14.52 6.79 0.54
CA TRP A 95 15.69 5.99 0.92
C TRP A 95 15.67 4.57 0.33
N CYS A 96 14.57 4.16 -0.32
CA CYS A 96 14.44 2.84 -0.90
C CYS A 96 15.21 2.74 -2.24
N GLY A 97 16.35 2.06 -2.21
CA GLY A 97 17.17 1.80 -3.40
C GLY A 97 16.41 1.10 -4.54
N PRO A 98 15.73 -0.05 -4.29
CA PRO A 98 14.93 -0.72 -5.31
C PRO A 98 13.81 0.14 -5.91
N CYS A 99 13.21 1.04 -5.13
CA CYS A 99 12.17 1.96 -5.62
C CYS A 99 12.69 2.90 -6.72
N ARG A 100 13.97 3.28 -6.66
CA ARG A 100 14.60 4.08 -7.72
C ARG A 100 14.87 3.31 -9.00
N LEU A 101 14.94 1.98 -8.93
CA LEU A 101 15.12 1.14 -10.11
C LEU A 101 13.81 1.00 -10.90
N ILE A 102 12.66 0.99 -10.21
CA ILE A 102 11.34 0.92 -10.86
C ILE A 102 10.82 2.30 -11.29
N GLU A 103 11.27 3.40 -10.69
CA GLU A 103 10.86 4.77 -11.04
C GLU A 103 10.84 5.06 -12.55
N PRO A 104 11.88 4.73 -13.35
CA PRO A 104 11.85 4.98 -14.79
C PRO A 104 10.75 4.19 -15.53
N ILE A 105 10.38 3.01 -15.02
CA ILE A 105 9.28 2.21 -15.57
C ILE A 105 7.95 2.92 -15.26
N VAL A 106 7.74 3.34 -14.01
CA VAL A 106 6.52 4.06 -13.60
C VAL A 106 6.36 5.35 -14.40
N GLN A 107 7.43 6.11 -14.62
CA GLN A 107 7.41 7.31 -15.46
C GLN A 107 7.06 7.00 -16.92
N GLN A 108 7.56 5.89 -17.47
CA GLN A 108 7.20 5.47 -18.83
C GLN A 108 5.73 5.09 -18.94
N LEU A 109 5.19 4.36 -17.96
CA LEU A 109 3.78 4.02 -17.89
C LEU A 109 2.92 5.28 -17.83
N ALA A 110 3.28 6.24 -16.98
CA ALA A 110 2.59 7.52 -16.87
C ALA A 110 2.60 8.33 -18.16
N ARG A 111 3.73 8.35 -18.89
CA ARG A 111 3.85 9.04 -20.19
C ARG A 111 3.10 8.35 -21.32
N ALA A 112 2.98 7.03 -21.28
CA ALA A 112 2.26 6.24 -22.27
C ALA A 112 0.74 6.18 -22.01
N ALA A 113 0.33 6.44 -20.75
CA ALA A 113 -1.05 6.43 -20.33
C ALA A 113 -1.85 7.57 -20.99
N ARG A 114 -3.12 7.27 -21.29
CA ARG A 114 -4.09 8.30 -21.63
C ARG A 114 -4.76 8.77 -20.33
N PRO A 115 -4.80 10.08 -20.02
CA PRO A 115 -5.31 10.58 -18.74
C PRO A 115 -6.76 10.20 -18.43
N GLU A 116 -7.58 9.97 -19.46
CA GLU A 116 -8.94 9.47 -19.30
C GLU A 116 -8.99 8.01 -18.84
N GLU A 117 -7.95 7.21 -19.12
CA GLU A 117 -7.91 5.77 -18.84
C GLU A 117 -7.18 5.41 -17.57
N LEU A 118 -6.03 6.07 -17.35
CA LEU A 118 -5.09 5.68 -16.31
C LEU A 118 -4.40 6.92 -15.75
N THR A 119 -4.62 7.15 -14.46
CA THR A 119 -3.88 8.10 -13.65
C THR A 119 -2.74 7.35 -12.94
N VAL A 120 -1.51 7.84 -13.07
CA VAL A 120 -0.35 7.24 -12.38
C VAL A 120 0.12 8.18 -11.28
N CYS A 121 0.19 7.64 -10.07
CA CYS A 121 0.52 8.36 -8.86
C CYS A 121 1.66 7.67 -8.11
N ARG A 122 2.30 8.41 -7.21
CA ARG A 122 3.23 7.85 -6.23
C ARG A 122 2.79 8.22 -4.82
N TYR A 123 3.01 7.33 -3.88
CA TYR A 123 2.65 7.51 -2.48
C TYR A 123 3.88 7.22 -1.61
N ASN A 124 4.43 8.26 -0.97
CA ASN A 124 5.58 8.11 -0.10
C ASN A 124 5.14 7.51 1.24
N THR A 125 5.66 6.35 1.59
CA THR A 125 5.34 5.67 2.86
C THR A 125 6.29 6.00 4.01
N ASP A 126 7.33 6.80 3.76
CA ASP A 126 8.32 7.15 4.78
C ASP A 126 7.69 7.94 5.93
N GLY A 127 7.98 7.53 7.17
CA GLY A 127 7.36 8.09 8.37
C GLY A 127 5.87 7.77 8.55
N LEU A 128 5.22 7.05 7.63
CA LEU A 128 3.81 6.69 7.72
C LEU A 128 3.60 5.30 8.34
N GLY A 129 2.80 5.24 9.39
CA GLY A 129 2.38 3.99 10.03
C GLY A 129 1.46 3.15 9.13
N SER A 130 1.06 1.97 9.63
CA SER A 130 0.00 1.16 8.98
C SER A 130 -1.39 1.81 9.06
N LEU A 131 -1.55 2.82 9.93
CA LEU A 131 -2.79 3.57 10.16
C LEU A 131 -2.92 4.83 9.31
N ALA A 132 -2.06 5.01 8.31
CA ALA A 132 -2.24 6.10 7.35
C ALA A 132 -3.60 5.92 6.63
N PRO A 133 -4.45 6.97 6.53
CA PRO A 133 -5.80 6.87 5.98
C PRO A 133 -5.88 6.08 4.66
N PHE A 134 -5.02 6.39 3.69
CA PHE A 134 -5.06 5.70 2.42
C PHE A 134 -4.66 4.22 2.52
N LYS A 135 -3.65 3.91 3.35
CA LYS A 135 -3.26 2.51 3.61
C LYS A 135 -4.34 1.72 4.35
N MET A 136 -5.12 2.38 5.22
CA MET A 136 -6.27 1.76 5.87
C MET A 136 -7.39 1.45 4.88
N GLN A 137 -7.69 2.36 3.96
CA GLN A 137 -8.66 2.13 2.89
C GLN A 137 -8.27 0.90 2.05
N LEU A 138 -7.01 0.82 1.63
CA LEU A 138 -6.51 -0.34 0.88
C LEU A 138 -6.59 -1.64 1.70
N ALA A 139 -6.28 -1.57 2.99
CA ALA A 139 -6.36 -2.73 3.87
C ALA A 139 -7.80 -3.24 4.04
N MET A 140 -8.80 -2.35 4.04
CA MET A 140 -10.22 -2.74 4.04
C MET A 140 -10.62 -3.43 2.73
N GLU A 141 -10.03 -3.03 1.61
CA GLU A 141 -10.14 -3.70 0.31
C GLU A 141 -9.25 -4.95 0.18
N GLY A 142 -8.63 -5.41 1.28
CA GLY A 142 -7.82 -6.62 1.31
C GLY A 142 -6.38 -6.47 0.81
N CYS A 143 -5.93 -5.25 0.46
CA CYS A 143 -4.56 -4.97 0.02
C CYS A 143 -3.75 -4.28 1.12
N VAL A 144 -2.81 -5.01 1.73
CA VAL A 144 -1.89 -4.45 2.73
C VAL A 144 -0.50 -4.32 2.12
N VAL A 145 -0.05 -3.09 1.88
CA VAL A 145 1.31 -2.80 1.41
C VAL A 145 2.32 -3.06 2.54
N ARG A 146 3.05 -4.18 2.45
CA ARG A 146 4.01 -4.65 3.47
C ARG A 146 5.47 -4.50 3.07
N ALA A 147 5.75 -4.31 1.78
CA ALA A 147 7.09 -4.24 1.23
C ALA A 147 7.14 -3.19 0.12
N LEU A 148 8.33 -2.62 -0.09
CA LEU A 148 8.59 -1.63 -1.12
C LEU A 148 9.63 -2.15 -2.13
N PRO A 149 9.55 -1.74 -3.41
CA PRO A 149 8.43 -1.01 -4.00
C PRO A 149 7.16 -1.87 -4.08
N ALA A 150 6.01 -1.23 -4.13
CA ALA A 150 4.75 -1.89 -4.47
C ALA A 150 3.94 -1.02 -5.42
N LEU A 151 3.37 -1.65 -6.46
CA LEU A 151 2.43 -1.01 -7.36
C LEU A 151 1.04 -1.57 -7.07
N VAL A 152 0.02 -0.70 -6.98
CA VAL A 152 -1.36 -1.12 -6.78
C VAL A 152 -2.24 -0.46 -7.83
N LEU A 153 -2.99 -1.25 -8.59
CA LEU A 153 -3.97 -0.77 -9.55
C LEU A 153 -5.35 -0.71 -8.90
N LEU A 154 -6.01 0.43 -9.03
CA LEU A 154 -7.26 0.75 -8.35
C LEU A 154 -8.35 1.16 -9.35
N ARG A 155 -9.60 0.95 -8.95
CA ARG A 155 -10.79 1.45 -9.62
C ARG A 155 -11.73 2.08 -8.59
N ALA A 156 -12.15 3.31 -8.83
CA ALA A 156 -13.28 3.89 -8.12
C ALA A 156 -14.59 3.26 -8.62
N ASP A 157 -15.50 2.94 -7.72
CA ASP A 157 -16.84 2.45 -8.09
C ASP A 157 -17.76 3.64 -8.42
N PRO A 158 -18.18 3.79 -9.68
CA PRO A 158 -19.05 4.89 -10.10
C PRO A 158 -20.47 4.78 -9.52
N THR A 159 -20.87 3.61 -8.99
CA THR A 159 -22.23 3.38 -8.50
C THR A 159 -22.44 3.81 -7.05
N THR A 160 -21.37 4.23 -6.36
CA THR A 160 -21.46 4.77 -5.00
C THR A 160 -22.12 6.14 -5.00
N THR A 161 -23.45 6.13 -4.98
CA THR A 161 -24.32 7.28 -4.74
C THR A 161 -24.54 7.54 -3.24
N GLY A 162 -23.85 6.78 -2.37
CA GLY A 162 -23.84 6.96 -0.92
C GLY A 162 -22.82 8.00 -0.45
N PRO A 163 -22.80 8.32 0.85
CA PRO A 163 -21.90 9.33 1.43
C PRO A 163 -20.41 8.94 1.39
N GLU A 164 -20.08 7.66 1.16
CA GLU A 164 -18.70 7.20 1.05
C GLU A 164 -18.44 6.54 -0.32
N PRO A 165 -17.46 7.04 -1.09
CA PRO A 165 -17.09 6.44 -2.35
C PRO A 165 -16.30 5.14 -2.11
N SER A 166 -16.63 4.07 -2.84
CA SER A 166 -15.93 2.79 -2.72
C SER A 166 -14.82 2.67 -3.75
N LEU A 167 -13.77 1.97 -3.35
CA LEU A 167 -12.56 1.70 -4.12
C LEU A 167 -12.45 0.20 -4.30
N THR A 168 -11.90 -0.28 -5.41
CA THR A 168 -11.57 -1.69 -5.58
C THR A 168 -10.11 -1.82 -5.99
N VAL A 169 -9.40 -2.75 -5.33
CA VAL A 169 -8.06 -3.14 -5.75
C VAL A 169 -8.19 -4.17 -6.86
N LEU A 170 -7.67 -3.81 -8.04
CA LEU A 170 -7.75 -4.65 -9.24
C LEU A 170 -6.58 -5.62 -9.34
N GLU A 171 -5.37 -5.13 -9.09
CA GLU A 171 -4.12 -5.88 -9.25
C GLU A 171 -3.03 -5.24 -8.37
N HIS A 172 -2.04 -6.02 -7.95
CA HIS A 172 -0.91 -5.47 -7.21
C HIS A 172 0.41 -6.22 -7.47
N TRP A 173 1.51 -5.47 -7.51
CA TRP A 173 2.85 -6.01 -7.69
C TRP A 173 3.71 -5.62 -6.51
N THR A 174 4.47 -6.57 -5.95
CA THR A 174 5.45 -6.29 -4.89
C THR A 174 6.86 -6.63 -5.37
N GLY A 175 7.83 -5.78 -5.06
CA GLY A 175 9.21 -5.92 -5.54
C GLY A 175 9.42 -5.40 -6.97
N LEU A 176 10.52 -5.83 -7.59
CA LEU A 176 10.91 -5.37 -8.92
C LEU A 176 10.25 -6.23 -10.01
N HIS A 177 9.51 -5.57 -10.89
CA HIS A 177 8.89 -6.17 -12.06
C HIS A 177 9.31 -5.41 -13.30
N SER A 178 9.41 -6.11 -14.43
CA SER A 178 9.65 -5.46 -15.71
C SER A 178 8.39 -4.72 -16.15
N ARG A 179 8.56 -3.79 -17.10
CA ARG A 179 7.46 -3.03 -17.67
C ARG A 179 6.41 -3.95 -18.29
N GLU A 180 6.86 -4.97 -19.00
CA GLU A 180 6.00 -5.92 -19.72
C GLU A 180 5.08 -6.67 -18.75
N VAL A 181 5.60 -7.14 -17.61
CA VAL A 181 4.80 -7.83 -16.58
C VAL A 181 3.72 -6.91 -16.01
N ILE A 182 4.05 -5.64 -15.78
CA ILE A 182 3.10 -4.66 -15.24
C ILE A 182 2.03 -4.34 -16.31
N GLU A 183 2.43 -4.11 -17.56
CA GLU A 183 1.50 -3.85 -18.67
C GLU A 183 0.58 -5.05 -18.95
N GLU A 184 1.10 -6.27 -18.94
CA GLU A 184 0.33 -7.50 -19.12
C GLU A 184 -0.73 -7.67 -18.03
N GLY A 185 -0.38 -7.41 -16.76
CA GLY A 185 -1.35 -7.47 -15.67
C GLY A 185 -2.39 -6.34 -15.71
N MET A 186 -2.02 -5.13 -16.16
CA MET A 186 -2.97 -4.03 -16.34
C MET A 186 -3.91 -4.22 -17.55
N ALA A 187 -3.46 -4.90 -18.60
CA ALA A 187 -4.17 -5.02 -19.87
C ALA A 187 -5.64 -5.46 -19.76
N PRO A 188 -6.01 -6.53 -19.02
CA PRO A 188 -7.41 -6.94 -18.90
C PRO A 188 -8.29 -5.87 -18.25
N HIS A 189 -7.76 -5.12 -17.28
CA HIS A 189 -8.49 -4.08 -16.58
C HIS A 189 -8.72 -2.84 -17.44
N LEU A 190 -7.71 -2.42 -18.20
CA LEU A 190 -7.82 -1.34 -19.18
C LEU A 190 -8.81 -1.72 -20.31
N ALA A 191 -8.77 -2.97 -20.76
CA ALA A 191 -9.73 -3.47 -21.75
C ALA A 191 -11.17 -3.50 -21.21
N ALA A 192 -11.36 -3.86 -19.94
CA ALA A 192 -12.67 -3.80 -19.28
C ALA A 192 -13.16 -2.35 -19.16
N TRP A 193 -12.31 -1.45 -18.69
CA TRP A 193 -12.63 -0.02 -18.58
C TRP A 193 -13.08 0.57 -19.92
N ARG A 194 -12.38 0.27 -21.02
CA ARG A 194 -12.73 0.73 -22.39
C ARG A 194 -14.12 0.29 -22.82
N ARG A 195 -14.50 -0.95 -22.50
CA ARG A 195 -15.84 -1.47 -22.79
C ARG A 195 -16.90 -0.75 -21.96
N ASP A 196 -16.62 -0.56 -20.67
CA ASP A 196 -17.54 0.06 -19.72
C ASP A 196 -17.79 1.54 -20.10
N GLN A 197 -16.76 2.28 -20.53
CA GLN A 197 -16.92 3.64 -21.07
C GLN A 197 -17.83 3.69 -22.30
N GLY A 198 -17.61 2.80 -23.28
CA GLY A 198 -18.44 2.77 -24.49
C GLY A 198 -19.92 2.48 -24.21
N ALA A 199 -20.21 1.67 -23.18
CA ALA A 199 -21.58 1.45 -22.71
C ALA A 199 -22.16 2.72 -22.06
N SER A 200 -21.37 3.40 -21.22
CA SER A 200 -21.75 4.63 -20.54
C SER A 200 -22.06 5.79 -21.52
N ASP A 201 -21.21 5.95 -22.54
CA ASP A 201 -21.40 6.94 -23.61
C ASP A 201 -22.67 6.68 -24.44
N ASN A 202 -22.96 5.40 -24.75
CA ASN A 202 -24.17 5.03 -25.47
C ASN A 202 -25.43 5.31 -24.64
N GLN A 203 -25.39 5.06 -23.33
CA GLN A 203 -26.51 5.36 -22.44
C GLN A 203 -26.74 6.88 -22.31
N ASN A 204 -25.68 7.68 -22.22
CA ASN A 204 -25.78 9.14 -22.19
C ASN A 204 -26.37 9.71 -23.51
N LYS A 205 -25.96 9.17 -24.68
CA LYS A 205 -26.55 9.54 -25.97
C LYS A 205 -28.04 9.22 -26.05
N ASN A 206 -28.44 8.04 -25.59
CA ASN A 206 -29.86 7.65 -25.58
C ASN A 206 -30.70 8.54 -24.65
N ASN A 207 -30.17 8.91 -23.48
CA ASN A 207 -30.85 9.80 -22.55
C ASN A 207 -30.93 11.25 -23.06
N LYS A 208 -29.88 11.75 -23.73
CA LYS A 208 -29.91 13.08 -24.38
C LYS A 208 -30.86 13.11 -25.58
N GLY A 209 -30.97 12.02 -26.35
CA GLY A 209 -31.94 11.88 -27.44
C GLY A 209 -33.39 11.90 -26.95
N PHE A 210 -33.66 11.33 -25.78
CA PHE A 210 -34.98 11.37 -25.15
C PHE A 210 -35.36 12.78 -24.66
N LEU A 211 -34.43 13.51 -24.05
CA LEU A 211 -34.66 14.88 -23.56
C LEU A 211 -34.84 15.92 -24.68
N HIS A 212 -34.49 15.59 -25.92
CA HIS A 212 -34.67 16.48 -27.08
C HIS A 212 -35.94 16.20 -27.89
N MET A 213 -36.76 15.21 -27.49
CA MET A 213 -38.03 14.85 -28.15
C MET A 213 -39.29 15.31 -27.39
N THR A 214 -39.17 15.90 -26.20
CA THR A 214 -40.34 16.40 -25.42
C THR A 214 -40.64 17.89 -25.64
N SER A 215 -40.40 18.39 -26.84
CA SER A 215 -40.98 19.66 -27.30
C SER A 215 -41.73 19.40 -28.60
N GLU A 216 -42.97 18.92 -28.50
CA GLU A 216 -43.90 19.00 -29.62
C GLU A 216 -44.21 20.48 -29.93
N PRO A 217 -44.52 20.82 -31.20
CA PRO A 217 -44.69 22.18 -31.65
C PRO A 217 -46.16 22.61 -31.47
N GLU A 218 -46.41 23.61 -30.63
CA GLU A 218 -47.72 24.28 -30.58
C GLU A 218 -47.67 25.59 -31.37
N ASP A 219 -48.37 25.57 -32.51
CA ASP A 219 -49.20 26.64 -33.07
C ASP A 219 -48.58 28.02 -33.30
N ASP A 220 -48.04 28.23 -34.52
CA ASP A 220 -47.96 29.57 -35.11
C ASP A 220 -48.38 29.57 -36.59
N TYR A 221 -49.52 28.93 -36.86
CA TYR A 221 -50.31 29.15 -38.06
C TYR A 221 -51.56 29.94 -37.65
N MET A 222 -51.86 31.00 -38.40
CA MET A 222 -52.93 31.99 -38.21
C MET A 222 -52.51 33.23 -37.41
N LEU A 223 -51.85 34.18 -38.08
CA LEU A 223 -52.13 35.63 -37.97
C LEU A 223 -51.23 36.43 -38.94
N SER A 224 -51.52 36.37 -40.25
CA SER A 224 -50.92 37.31 -41.21
C SER A 224 -51.87 37.77 -42.33
N HIS A 225 -53.17 37.67 -42.10
CA HIS A 225 -54.18 38.30 -42.96
C HIS A 225 -55.18 39.03 -42.06
N LEU A 226 -54.88 40.30 -41.74
CA LEU A 226 -55.83 41.38 -41.47
C LEU A 226 -55.08 42.61 -40.92
N ASN A 227 -54.76 43.55 -41.82
CA ASN A 227 -54.84 45.02 -41.70
C ASN A 227 -54.09 45.59 -42.91
N CYS A 228 -54.83 46.19 -43.86
CA CYS A 228 -55.03 47.65 -43.96
C CYS A 228 -53.70 48.39 -44.20
#